data_AF-A0A967Y940-F1
#
_entry.id   AF-A0A967Y940-F1
#
_cell.length_a   1.000
_cell.length_b   1.000
_cell.length_c   1.000
_cell.angle_alpha   90.00
_cell.angle_beta   90.00
_cell.angle_gamma   90.00
#
_symmetry.space_group_name_H-M   'P 1'
#
loop_
_entity.id
_entity.type
_entity.pdbx_description
1 polymer ?
#
loop_
_entity_poly.entity_id
_entity_poly.type
_entity_poly.pdbx_seq_one_letter_code
_entity_poly.pdbx_strand_id
1 'polypeptide(L)' 'LVDRLLKRAEIEGRADDTPETIRHRMSVYRESTQPLIDYYRARGILADVDGVGTVEEVAKRIEEAIAS' A
#
# COMPACT_ATOMS: atom_id res chain seq x y z
N LEU A 1 0.66 7.23 5.68
CA LEU A 1 0.23 5.81 5.93
C LEU A 1 0.10 5.50 7.42
N VAL A 2 1.11 5.79 8.26
CA VAL A 2 1.03 5.58 9.72
C VAL A 2 -0.20 6.27 10.32
N ASP A 3 -0.41 7.55 10.00
CA ASP A 3 -1.57 8.32 10.49
C ASP A 3 -2.91 7.70 10.11
N ARG A 4 -3.01 7.14 8.89
CA ARG A 4 -4.22 6.43 8.43
C ARG A 4 -4.51 5.22 9.30
N LEU A 5 -3.49 4.43 9.65
CA LEU A 5 -3.64 3.23 10.46
C LEU A 5 -3.92 3.57 11.94
N LEU A 6 -3.33 4.63 12.47
CA LEU A 6 -3.68 5.14 13.79
C LEU A 6 -5.12 5.64 13.85
N LYS A 7 -5.60 6.34 12.82
CA LYS A 7 -7.00 6.76 12.75
C LYS A 7 -7.96 5.57 12.64
N ARG A 8 -7.55 4.50 11.95
CA ARG A 8 -8.29 3.24 11.91
C ARG A 8 -8.37 2.56 13.29
N ALA A 9 -7.29 2.58 14.07
CA ALA A 9 -7.30 2.10 15.45
C ALA A 9 -8.39 2.77 16.29
N GLU A 10 -8.52 4.09 16.15
CA GLU A 10 -9.52 4.91 16.85
C GLU A 10 -10.96 4.62 16.38
N ILE A 11 -11.21 4.62 15.06
CA ILE A 11 -12.57 4.49 14.50
C ILE A 11 -13.10 3.07 14.57
N GLU A 12 -12.24 2.07 14.31
CA GLU A 12 -12.65 0.66 14.13
C GLU A 12 -12.29 -0.22 15.33
N GLY A 13 -11.68 0.34 16.39
CA GLY A 13 -11.26 -0.43 17.56
C GLY A 13 -10.13 -1.43 17.29
N ARG A 14 -9.31 -1.19 16.25
CA ARG A 14 -8.17 -2.03 15.86
C ARG A 14 -7.02 -1.89 16.87
N ALA A 15 -7.10 -2.59 17.99
CA ALA A 15 -6.13 -2.51 19.09
C ALA A 15 -4.69 -2.92 18.70
N ASP A 16 -4.51 -3.65 17.60
CA ASP A 16 -3.20 -4.07 17.10
C ASP A 16 -2.47 -2.98 16.28
N ASP A 17 -3.17 -1.93 15.84
CA ASP A 17 -2.59 -0.81 15.08
C ASP A 17 -1.83 0.17 16.01
N THR A 18 -0.80 -0.33 16.72
CA THR A 18 0.12 0.51 17.51
C THR A 18 1.26 1.07 16.64
N PRO A 19 1.93 2.19 17.03
CA PRO A 19 3.07 2.72 16.28
C PRO A 19 4.18 1.71 16.04
N GLU A 20 4.46 0.84 17.02
CA GLU A 20 5.47 -0.22 16.92
C GLU A 20 5.02 -1.32 15.94
N THR A 21 3.80 -1.84 16.12
CA THR A 21 3.25 -2.87 15.24
C THR A 21 3.16 -2.40 13.80
N ILE A 22 2.75 -1.14 13.56
CA ILE A 22 2.68 -0.55 12.21
C ILE A 22 4.07 -0.50 11.58
N ARG A 23 5.09 0.00 12.29
CA ARG A 23 6.47 0.05 11.78
C ARG A 23 7.00 -1.34 11.45
N HIS A 24 6.79 -2.30 12.34
CA HIS A 24 7.20 -3.68 12.11
C HIS A 24 6.52 -4.28 10.88
N ARG A 25 5.19 -4.14 10.75
CA ARG A 25 4.43 -4.61 9.58
C ARG A 25 4.92 -3.99 8.27
N MET A 26 5.30 -2.70 8.29
CA MET A 26 5.86 -2.04 7.11
C MET A 26 7.23 -2.60 6.71
N SER A 27 8.10 -2.93 7.69
CA SER A 27 9.40 -3.58 7.41
C SER A 27 9.19 -4.94 6.77
N VAL A 28 8.37 -5.79 7.41
CA VAL A 28 8.07 -7.15 6.93
C VAL A 28 7.43 -7.11 5.55
N TYR A 29 6.49 -6.19 5.31
CA TYR A 29 5.88 -6.01 4.00
C TYR A 29 6.92 -5.67 2.93
N ARG A 30 7.83 -4.71 3.22
CA ARG A 30 8.89 -4.34 2.28
C ARG A 30 9.80 -5.53 1.98
N GLU A 31 10.31 -6.21 3.00
CA GLU A 31 11.21 -7.37 2.86
C GLU A 31 10.55 -8.50 2.06
N SER A 32 9.28 -8.79 2.34
CA SER A 32 8.57 -9.92 1.70
C SER A 32 8.07 -9.59 0.29
N THR A 33 7.77 -8.32 0.01
CA THR A 33 7.13 -7.91 -1.25
C THR A 33 8.14 -7.42 -2.27
N GLN A 34 9.31 -6.92 -1.85
CA GLN A 34 10.36 -6.44 -2.77
C GLN A 34 10.76 -7.50 -3.82
N PRO A 35 10.97 -8.80 -3.48
CA PRO A 35 11.31 -9.81 -4.48
C PRO A 35 10.21 -10.00 -5.54
N LEU A 36 8.94 -9.87 -5.16
CA LEU A 36 7.81 -9.96 -6.10
C LEU A 36 7.74 -8.74 -7.01
N ILE A 37 7.94 -7.54 -6.44
CA ILE A 37 8.01 -6.29 -7.20
C ILE A 37 9.12 -6.37 -8.26
N ASP A 38 10.31 -6.81 -7.88
CA ASP A 38 11.44 -6.94 -8.79
C ASP A 38 11.17 -7.96 -9.90
N TYR A 39 10.54 -9.09 -9.56
CA TYR A 39 10.14 -10.12 -10.51
C TYR A 39 9.14 -9.63 -11.57
N TYR A 40 8.09 -8.89 -11.17
CA TYR A 40 7.12 -8.33 -12.11
C TYR A 40 7.69 -7.17 -12.92
N ARG A 41 8.55 -6.34 -12.31
CA ARG A 41 9.27 -5.26 -12.99
C ARG A 41 10.18 -5.79 -14.09
N ALA A 42 10.95 -6.84 -13.81
CA ALA A 42 11.84 -7.47 -14.79
C ALA A 42 11.12 -8.03 -16.02
N ARG A 43 9.81 -8.32 -15.89
CA ARG A 43 8.96 -8.80 -16.98
C ARG A 43 8.25 -7.68 -17.75
N GLY A 44 8.39 -6.43 -17.31
CA GLY A 44 7.72 -5.29 -17.92
C GLY A 44 6.19 -5.28 -17.75
N ILE A 45 5.66 -6.03 -16.77
CA ILE A 45 4.21 -6.12 -16.50
C ILE A 45 3.79 -5.49 -15.16
N LEU A 46 4.73 -4.83 -14.47
CA LEU A 46 4.44 -4.06 -13.27
C LEU A 46 3.96 -2.67 -13.67
N ALA A 47 2.77 -2.28 -13.22
CA ALA A 47 2.29 -0.90 -13.29
C ALA A 47 2.33 -0.26 -11.89
N ASP A 48 3.13 0.79 -11.72
CA ASP A 48 3.21 1.56 -10.48
C ASP A 48 2.11 2.64 -10.45
N VAL A 49 1.34 2.70 -9.36
CA VAL A 49 0.25 3.67 -9.17
C VAL A 49 0.48 4.46 -7.88
N ASP A 50 0.36 5.79 -7.96
CA ASP A 50 0.38 6.65 -6.77
C ASP A 50 -0.93 6.51 -5.96
N GLY A 51 -0.80 5.99 -4.75
CA GLY A 51 -1.89 5.76 -3.80
C GLY A 51 -2.24 6.96 -2.90
N VAL A 52 -1.67 8.15 -3.13
CA VAL A 52 -2.01 9.38 -2.40
C VAL A 52 -3.07 10.17 -3.15
N GLY A 53 -4.19 10.49 -2.49
CA GLY A 53 -5.31 11.23 -3.08
C GLY A 53 -6.66 10.76 -2.55
N THR A 54 -7.74 11.23 -3.16
CA THR A 54 -9.08 10.68 -2.91
C THR A 54 -9.23 9.28 -3.51
N VAL A 55 -10.29 8.58 -3.11
CA VAL A 55 -10.60 7.25 -3.66
C VAL A 55 -10.81 7.33 -5.17
N GLU A 56 -11.49 8.37 -5.65
CA GLU A 56 -11.79 8.61 -7.06
C GLU A 56 -10.52 8.89 -7.87
N GLU A 57 -9.60 9.69 -7.33
CA GLU A 57 -8.32 9.99 -7.98
C GLU A 57 -7.47 8.73 -8.14
N VAL A 58 -7.37 7.92 -7.08
CA VAL A 58 -6.59 6.68 -7.11
C VAL A 58 -7.26 5.64 -8.02
N ALA A 59 -8.58 5.51 -7.98
CA ALA A 59 -9.33 4.61 -8.86
C ALA A 59 -9.10 4.94 -10.34
N LYS A 60 -9.16 6.21 -10.71
CA LYS A 60 -8.87 6.65 -12.09
C LYS A 60 -7.46 6.27 -12.54
N ARG A 61 -6.44 6.46 -11.68
CA ARG A 61 -5.05 6.06 -12.00
C ARG A 61 -4.92 4.55 -12.18
N ILE A 62 -5.66 3.76 -11.39
CA ILE A 62 -5.70 2.30 -11.54
C ILE A 62 -6.31 1.93 -12.89
N GLU A 63 -7.45 2.51 -13.26
CA GLU A 63 -8.11 2.27 -14.55
C GLU A 63 -7.17 2.60 -15.73
N GLU A 64 -6.51 3.76 -15.68
CA GLU A 64 -5.53 4.19 -16.68
C GLU A 64 -4.34 3.21 -16.77
N ALA A 65 -3.88 2.68 -15.64
CA ALA A 65 -2.75 1.75 -15.59
C ALA A 65 -3.06 0.35 -16.15
N ILE A 66 -4.33 -0.08 -16.17
CA ILE A 66 -4.73 -1.42 -16.62
C ILE A 66 -5.46 -1.46 -17.95
N ALA A 67 -5.83 -0.32 -18.52
CA ALA A 67 -6.57 -0.22 -19.80
C ALA A 67 -5.72 -0.57 -21.05
N SER A 68 -4.64 -1.34 -20.89
CA SER A 68 -3.68 -1.74 -21.94
C SER A 68 -4.13 -2.98 -22.70
#